data_AF-A0A950WUP7-F1
#
_entry.id   AF-A0A950WUP7-F1
#
_cell.length_a   1.000
_cell.length_b   1.000
_cell.length_c   1.000
_cell.angle_alpha   90.00
_cell.angle_beta   90.00
_cell.angle_gamma   90.00
#
_symmetry.space_group_name_H-M   'P 1'
#
loop_
_entity.id
_entity.type
_entity.pdbx_description
1 polymer ?
#
loop_
_entity_poly.entity_id
_entity_poly.type
_entity_poly.pdbx_seq_one_letter_code
_entity_poly.pdbx_strand_id
1 'polypeptide(L)'
;MLPDYAEYDQAIGLDWYEVDPNLRQLLDRHLTDDKERAHAEELVSRFGPLIGQRVAPRADETDRHGPQLKAWDKWGKSVNEVVHHPTWTANKADLVRAGYTSDRGSAIVAASLNYLTCQA
;
A
#
# COMPACT_ATOMS: atom_id res chain seq x y z
N MET A 1 -5.09 -7.50 24.62
CA MET A 1 -5.56 -8.74 23.97
C MET A 1 -5.38 -8.50 22.49
N LEU A 2 -4.66 -9.36 21.77
CA LEU A 2 -4.53 -9.21 20.33
C LEU A 2 -5.87 -9.62 19.67
N PRO A 3 -6.30 -8.96 18.59
CA PRO A 3 -7.50 -9.35 17.87
C PRO A 3 -7.37 -10.79 17.33
N ASP A 4 -8.49 -11.51 17.30
CA ASP A 4 -8.57 -12.82 16.65
C ASP A 4 -8.78 -12.60 15.16
N TYR A 5 -7.72 -12.79 14.37
CA TYR A 5 -7.77 -12.61 12.92
C TYR A 5 -8.72 -13.61 12.22
N ALA A 6 -9.12 -14.70 12.89
CA ALA A 6 -10.08 -15.66 12.34
C ALA A 6 -11.50 -15.10 12.23
N GLU A 7 -11.79 -13.94 12.83
CA GLU A 7 -13.10 -13.26 12.73
C GLU A 7 -13.30 -12.52 11.40
N TYR A 8 -12.25 -12.34 10.59
CA TYR A 8 -12.32 -11.63 9.32
C TYR A 8 -12.36 -12.60 8.13
N ASP A 9 -13.42 -12.49 7.31
CA ASP A 9 -13.56 -13.29 6.08
C ASP A 9 -12.53 -12.91 4.99
N GLN A 10 -12.09 -11.65 4.97
CA GLN A 10 -11.09 -11.15 4.04
C GLN A 10 -10.37 -9.90 4.55
N ALA A 11 -9.17 -9.71 4.00
CA ALA A 11 -8.33 -8.53 4.16
C ALA A 11 -8.93 -7.24 3.58
N ILE A 12 -9.74 -7.37 2.53
CA ILE A 12 -10.28 -6.24 1.76
C ILE A 12 -11.30 -5.47 2.60
N GLY A 13 -11.14 -4.15 2.65
CA GLY A 13 -12.03 -3.22 3.35
C GLY A 13 -11.60 -2.87 4.76
N LEU A 14 -10.59 -3.53 5.31
CA LEU A 14 -10.10 -3.27 6.66
C LEU A 14 -9.22 -2.02 6.73
N ASP A 15 -9.16 -1.41 7.91
CA ASP A 15 -8.08 -0.48 8.25
C ASP A 15 -6.95 -1.27 8.91
N TRP A 16 -5.90 -1.52 8.14
CA TRP A 16 -4.78 -2.35 8.59
C TRP A 16 -4.02 -1.77 9.77
N TYR A 17 -4.03 -0.45 9.96
CA TYR A 17 -3.35 0.16 11.10
C TYR A 17 -4.17 0.01 12.40
N GLU A 18 -5.50 0.09 12.31
CA GLU A 18 -6.37 -0.15 13.46
C GLU A 18 -6.48 -1.64 13.82
N VAL A 19 -6.41 -2.52 12.82
CA VAL A 19 -6.53 -3.97 13.02
C VAL A 19 -5.25 -4.59 13.59
N ASP A 20 -4.05 -4.09 13.26
CA ASP A 20 -2.79 -4.60 13.82
C ASP A 20 -2.21 -3.72 14.95
N PRO A 21 -2.51 -4.00 16.22
CA PRO A 21 -1.92 -3.27 17.34
C PRO A 21 -0.42 -3.53 17.50
N ASN A 22 0.17 -4.53 16.83
CA ASN A 22 1.61 -4.76 16.90
C ASN A 22 2.39 -3.68 16.16
N LEU A 23 1.89 -3.19 15.03
CA LEU A 23 2.51 -2.09 14.31
C LEU A 23 2.63 -0.85 15.22
N ARG A 24 1.57 -0.48 15.94
CA ARG A 24 1.60 0.62 16.92
C ARG A 24 2.65 0.40 18.01
N GLN A 25 2.71 -0.81 18.58
CA GLN A 25 3.71 -1.17 19.59
C GLN A 25 5.15 -1.12 19.05
N LEU A 26 5.37 -1.50 17.79
CA LEU A 26 6.68 -1.42 17.14
C LEU A 26 7.09 0.04 16.91
N LEU A 27 6.16 0.90 16.50
CA LEU A 27 6.41 2.34 16.39
C LEU A 27 6.79 2.94 17.74
N ASP A 28 6.04 2.64 18.81
CA ASP A 28 6.34 3.10 20.17
C ASP A 28 7.70 2.61 20.67
N ARG A 29 8.09 1.39 20.29
CA ARG A 29 9.36 0.78 20.70
C ARG A 29 10.56 1.38 19.97
N HIS A 30 10.42 1.70 18.69
CA HIS A 30 11.55 2.06 17.82
C HIS A 30 11.68 3.56 17.57
N LEU A 31 10.60 4.33 17.69
CA LEU A 31 10.61 5.78 17.51
C LEU A 31 10.62 6.47 18.87
N THR A 32 11.82 6.77 19.36
CA THR A 32 12.01 7.45 20.66
C THR A 32 11.89 8.97 20.57
N ASP A 33 11.94 9.54 19.37
CA ASP A 33 11.71 10.97 19.14
C ASP A 33 10.21 11.22 18.91
N ASP A 34 9.61 12.06 19.75
CA ASP A 34 8.17 12.32 19.73
C ASP A 34 7.69 12.95 18.41
N LYS A 35 8.52 13.76 17.75
CA LYS A 35 8.15 14.40 16.48
C LYS A 35 8.13 13.38 15.35
N GLU A 36 9.13 12.52 15.30
CA GLU A 36 9.18 11.42 14.35
C GLU A 36 8.03 10.43 14.60
N ARG A 37 7.75 10.11 15.85
CA ARG A 37 6.64 9.24 16.25
C ARG A 37 5.28 9.82 15.86
N ALA A 38 5.07 11.12 15.98
CA ALA A 38 3.86 11.81 15.54
C ALA A 38 3.73 11.84 14.01
N HIS A 39 4.84 12.08 13.30
CA HIS A 39 4.89 12.01 11.83
C HIS A 39 4.55 10.61 11.32
N ALA A 40 5.13 9.57 11.94
CA ALA A 40 4.83 8.19 11.62
C ALA A 40 3.33 7.88 11.83
N GLU A 41 2.74 8.30 12.95
CA GLU A 41 1.32 8.12 13.26
C GLU A 41 0.41 8.68 12.16
N GLU A 42 0.68 9.91 11.69
CA GLU A 42 -0.10 10.56 10.63
C GLU A 42 -0.07 9.73 9.35
N LEU A 43 1.12 9.23 8.99
CA LEU A 43 1.31 8.44 7.78
C LEU A 43 0.61 7.09 7.87
N VAL A 44 0.85 6.30 8.92
CA VAL A 44 0.27 4.95 9.04
C VAL A 44 -1.25 5.00 9.20
N SER A 45 -1.79 6.01 9.89
CA SER A 45 -3.24 6.22 10.03
C SER A 45 -3.90 6.58 8.70
N ARG A 46 -3.18 7.28 7.80
CA ARG A 46 -3.67 7.56 6.44
C ARG A 46 -3.56 6.34 5.53
N PHE A 47 -2.49 5.55 5.69
CA PHE A 47 -2.22 4.39 4.83
C PHE A 47 -3.11 3.19 5.16
N GLY A 48 -3.35 2.90 6.44
CA GLY A 48 -4.18 1.77 6.88
C GLY A 48 -5.49 1.61 6.10
N PRO A 49 -6.38 2.62 6.06
CA PRO A 49 -7.63 2.55 5.31
C PRO A 49 -7.41 2.70 3.79
N LEU A 50 -6.41 3.48 3.35
CA LEU A 50 -6.08 3.60 1.92
C LEU A 50 -5.76 2.24 1.31
N ILE A 51 -4.95 1.43 2.00
CA ILE A 51 -4.55 0.11 1.54
C ILE A 51 -5.77 -0.80 1.50
N GLY A 52 -6.41 -1.06 2.64
CA GLY A 52 -7.45 -2.07 2.70
C GLY A 52 -8.71 -1.70 1.91
N GLN A 53 -9.10 -0.43 1.86
CA GLN A 53 -10.37 -0.03 1.24
C GLN A 53 -10.26 0.38 -0.23
N ARG A 54 -9.07 0.81 -0.69
CA ARG A 54 -8.89 1.28 -2.08
C ARG A 54 -7.88 0.47 -2.87
N VAL A 55 -6.70 0.20 -2.29
CA VAL A 55 -5.64 -0.50 -3.01
C VAL A 55 -5.97 -1.98 -3.15
N ALA A 56 -6.40 -2.65 -2.08
CA ALA A 56 -6.65 -4.09 -2.07
C ALA A 56 -7.75 -4.54 -3.07
N PRO A 57 -8.95 -3.91 -3.15
CA PRO A 57 -9.93 -4.27 -4.18
C PRO A 57 -9.41 -4.09 -5.62
N ARG A 58 -8.59 -3.06 -5.83
CA ARG A 58 -7.99 -2.78 -7.15
C ARG A 58 -6.81 -3.71 -7.46
N ALA A 59 -6.10 -4.18 -6.44
CA ALA A 59 -5.03 -5.17 -6.57
C ALA A 59 -5.62 -6.50 -7.03
N ASP A 60 -6.68 -6.98 -6.37
CA ASP A 60 -7.46 -8.16 -6.78
C ASP A 60 -7.93 -8.06 -8.25
N GLU A 61 -8.41 -6.89 -8.68
CA GLU A 61 -8.78 -6.66 -10.08
C GLU A 61 -7.56 -6.62 -11.02
N THR A 62 -6.42 -6.11 -10.56
CA THR A 62 -5.18 -6.08 -11.35
C THR A 62 -4.60 -7.47 -11.54
N ASP A 63 -4.64 -8.30 -10.51
CA ASP A 63 -4.09 -9.66 -10.53
C ASP A 63 -4.89 -10.56 -11.49
N ARG A 64 -6.21 -10.33 -11.60
CA ARG A 64 -7.04 -10.95 -12.65
C ARG A 64 -6.65 -10.50 -14.07
N HIS A 65 -6.08 -9.31 -14.23
CA HIS A 65 -5.79 -8.68 -15.51
C HIS A 65 -4.32 -8.30 -15.64
N GLY A 66 -3.46 -9.33 -15.67
CA GLY A 66 -2.02 -9.17 -15.79
C GLY A 66 -1.56 -8.32 -17.00
N PRO A 67 -0.36 -7.72 -16.91
CA PRO A 67 0.15 -6.80 -17.94
C PRO A 67 0.32 -7.49 -19.30
N GLN A 68 0.03 -6.75 -20.37
CA GLN A 68 0.13 -7.22 -21.74
C GLN A 68 1.28 -6.54 -22.47
N LEU A 69 2.10 -7.32 -23.18
CA LEU A 69 3.14 -6.77 -24.05
C LEU A 69 2.55 -6.44 -25.42
N LYS A 70 2.57 -5.16 -25.77
CA LYS A 70 2.32 -4.66 -27.12
C LYS A 70 3.67 -4.48 -27.81
N ALA A 71 4.12 -5.53 -28.49
CA ALA A 71 5.41 -5.53 -29.18
C ALA A 71 5.40 -4.64 -30.44
N TRP A 72 4.26 -4.58 -31.14
CA TRP A 72 4.11 -3.92 -32.44
C TRP A 72 2.89 -2.99 -32.45
N ASP A 73 2.96 -1.91 -33.23
CA ASP A 73 1.80 -1.09 -33.55
C ASP A 73 1.01 -1.65 -34.75
N LYS A 74 -0.08 -0.97 -35.11
CA LYS A 74 -0.95 -1.35 -36.24
C LYS A 74 -0.27 -1.30 -37.62
N TRP A 75 0.93 -0.72 -37.71
CA TRP A 75 1.72 -0.59 -38.93
C TRP A 75 2.91 -1.56 -38.95
N GLY A 76 3.03 -2.44 -37.96
CA GLY A 76 4.16 -3.37 -37.85
C GLY A 76 5.45 -2.71 -37.37
N LYS A 77 5.40 -1.50 -36.81
CA LYS A 77 6.56 -0.87 -36.16
C LYS A 77 6.68 -1.39 -34.73
N SER A 78 7.91 -1.71 -34.32
CA SER A 78 8.17 -2.13 -32.94
C SER A 78 7.94 -0.98 -31.96
N VAL A 79 7.18 -1.23 -30.89
CA VAL A 79 6.88 -0.26 -29.83
C VAL A 79 7.26 -0.75 -28.43
N ASN A 80 7.31 -2.07 -28.19
CA ASN A 80 7.73 -2.70 -26.93
C ASN A 80 7.08 -2.09 -25.67
N GLU A 81 5.77 -1.82 -25.75
CA GLU A 81 5.00 -1.17 -24.70
C GLU A 81 4.36 -2.21 -23.77
N VAL A 82 4.53 -2.06 -22.46
CA VAL A 82 3.80 -2.87 -21.46
C VAL A 82 2.53 -2.13 -21.05
N VAL A 83 1.38 -2.68 -21.39
CA VAL A 83 0.07 -2.13 -21.08
C VAL A 83 -0.45 -2.77 -19.80
N HIS A 84 -0.67 -1.95 -18.78
CA HIS A 84 -1.25 -2.38 -17.50
C HIS A 84 -2.75 -2.10 -17.45
N HIS A 85 -3.48 -2.87 -16.64
CA HIS A 85 -4.88 -2.56 -16.32
C HIS A 85 -4.97 -1.17 -15.64
N PRO A 86 -6.03 -0.37 -15.85
CA PRO A 86 -6.17 0.96 -15.26
C PRO A 86 -6.05 1.01 -13.73
N THR A 87 -6.48 -0.07 -13.04
CA THR A 87 -6.37 -0.21 -11.58
C THR A 87 -4.93 -0.20 -11.09
N TRP A 88 -3.98 -0.75 -11.85
CA TRP A 88 -2.55 -0.69 -11.53
C TRP A 88 -2.04 0.75 -11.45
N THR A 89 -2.37 1.55 -12.47
CA THR A 89 -1.94 2.95 -12.54
C THR A 89 -2.65 3.79 -11.48
N ALA A 90 -3.93 3.49 -11.20
CA ALA A 90 -4.68 4.14 -10.13
C ALA A 90 -4.07 3.86 -8.74
N ASN A 91 -3.69 2.61 -8.45
CA ASN A 91 -3.02 2.24 -7.20
C ASN A 91 -1.70 2.99 -7.03
N LYS A 92 -0.84 2.97 -8.06
CA LYS A 92 0.43 3.74 -8.02
C LYS A 92 0.20 5.22 -7.78
N ALA A 93 -0.80 5.82 -8.45
CA ALA A 93 -1.09 7.24 -8.30
C ALA A 93 -1.54 7.59 -6.88
N ASP A 94 -2.38 6.77 -6.26
CA ASP A 94 -2.84 6.99 -4.88
C ASP A 94 -1.70 6.84 -3.88
N LEU A 95 -0.81 5.85 -4.05
CA LEU A 95 0.37 5.69 -3.20
C LEU A 95 1.34 6.89 -3.31
N VAL A 96 1.61 7.37 -4.53
CA VAL A 96 2.47 8.54 -4.74
C VAL A 96 1.85 9.79 -4.10
N ARG A 97 0.55 10.03 -4.28
CA ARG A 97 -0.15 11.16 -3.65
C ARG A 97 -0.16 11.08 -2.12
N ALA A 98 -0.23 9.88 -1.58
CA ALA A 98 -0.17 9.64 -0.14
C ALA A 98 1.24 9.80 0.45
N GLY A 99 2.26 9.97 -0.41
CA GLY A 99 3.64 10.21 -0.01
C GLY A 99 4.52 8.96 0.08
N TYR A 100 4.05 7.80 -0.42
CA TYR A 100 4.75 6.50 -0.28
C TYR A 100 6.23 6.55 -0.71
N THR A 101 6.53 7.26 -1.81
CA THR A 101 7.89 7.35 -2.36
C THR A 101 8.60 8.66 -2.02
N SER A 102 7.89 9.65 -1.49
CA SER A 102 8.42 11.01 -1.28
C SER A 102 8.63 11.36 0.19
N ASP A 103 8.09 10.54 1.11
CA ASP A 103 8.34 10.71 2.53
C ASP A 103 9.85 10.67 2.85
N ARG A 104 10.23 11.44 3.86
CA ARG A 104 11.62 11.61 4.31
C ARG A 104 11.81 11.14 5.75
N GLY A 105 10.89 10.33 6.28
CA GLY A 105 11.02 9.69 7.58
C GLY A 105 12.16 8.68 7.64
N SER A 106 12.40 8.12 8.82
CA SER A 106 13.42 7.08 8.96
C SER A 106 13.06 5.77 8.26
N ALA A 107 14.01 4.85 8.26
CA ALA A 107 13.82 3.48 7.82
C ALA A 107 12.68 2.76 8.55
N ILE A 108 12.36 3.13 9.80
CA ILE A 108 11.23 2.56 10.55
C ILE A 108 9.90 3.01 9.95
N VAL A 109 9.78 4.29 9.60
CA VAL A 109 8.59 4.84 8.92
C VAL A 109 8.43 4.18 7.56
N ALA A 110 9.49 4.11 6.77
CA ALA A 110 9.46 3.45 5.46
C ALA A 110 9.08 1.95 5.57
N ALA A 111 9.62 1.23 6.56
CA ALA A 111 9.27 -0.17 6.79
C ALA A 111 7.80 -0.35 7.20
N SER A 112 7.25 0.58 7.97
CA SER A 112 5.85 0.58 8.38
C SER A 112 4.91 0.78 7.19
N LEU A 113 5.25 1.72 6.29
CA LEU A 113 4.52 1.93 5.05
C LEU A 113 4.57 0.70 4.14
N ASN A 114 5.75 0.07 4.00
CA ASN A 114 5.91 -1.17 3.23
C ASN A 114 5.11 -2.32 3.83
N TYR A 115 5.09 -2.44 5.16
CA TYR A 115 4.30 -3.46 5.83
C TYR A 115 2.81 -3.31 5.51
N LEU A 116 2.28 -2.08 5.57
CA LEU A 116 0.89 -1.80 5.23
C LEU A 116 0.60 -2.07 3.75
N THR A 117 1.45 -1.63 2.83
CA THR A 117 1.21 -1.88 1.38
C THR A 117 1.24 -3.36 1.02
N CYS A 118 2.00 -4.19 1.72
CA CYS A 118 2.03 -5.63 1.52
C CYS A 118 0.76 -6.36 2.00
N GLN A 119 -0.18 -5.67 2.66
CA GLN A 119 -1.46 -6.26 3.07
C GLN A 119 -2.57 -6.13 2.01
N ALA A 120 -2.27 -5.47 0.88
CA ALA A 120 -3.20 -5.32 -0.25
C ALA A 120 -3.18 -6.53 -1.19
#